data_AF-A0A812UX05-F1
#
_entry.id   AF-A0A812UX05-F1
#
_cell.length_a   1.000
_cell.length_b   1.000
_cell.length_c   1.000
_cell.angle_alpha   90.00
_cell.angle_beta   90.00
_cell.angle_gamma   90.00
#
_symmetry.space_group_name_H-M   'P 1'
#
loop_
_entity.id
_entity.type
_entity.pdbx_description
1 polymer ?
#
loop_
_entity_poly.entity_id
_entity_poly.type
_entity_poly.pdbx_seq_one_letter_code
_entity_poly.pdbx_strand_id
1 'polypeptide(L)'
;MDSLGTLLSCHDQHLAFNRGVVAAAGTRVDQAAQQGAGDVPSAWQQQREKRDGQHAHMTFLSKGDLQLLMQRLAEIPAAVWEEVGATAPNPDVVSVTSSMAQMLSNMPRCWDWVDVGTGSCKDESGESIFRVVLWPAAAAVRMKLGLPAKDFHITLGFQGCDVHSKAKGLATLRSPPSGVASQCLMQEASCLLSAVAAAAFPFYEDSMEQLTSAALLGAEGAENEDLEAGALRAACLFHGRLKRPDEVLAFSDRLLQLHKDDEIGRRSRAFALVMLSRYEEAIPALELAKSQLHMLPPEQHAVEHARVLKALSHCQRKRGALCEHSKTSMAPPGYPNDGESATATKANYPKTPHLPFSPGINPDDTRASDCQQLLTCEVVITEKLDGGNCCIKADVASRAYRPQVFGRTHAQPAEHASFSAVKELAACIENDALGDVELFGENMQAVHSIEYGNLANYFYVFAARRAGDWLSWDDTLALAKGLGLPTVPEVFRGVLSSEKELQCCLEAWQTEPSALGANTTPEGFVVRHASAIPGRSFAASIGKFVRANHIQTDESWRRTWRKACLGEQLPHQPKALPSAAA
;
A
#
# COMPACT_ATOMS: atom_id res chain seq x y z
N MET A 1 -48.53 -0.20 -29.00
CA MET A 1 -49.20 -1.50 -29.16
C MET A 1 -48.36 -2.34 -30.14
N ASP A 2 -47.76 -3.50 -29.86
CA ASP A 2 -47.28 -4.16 -28.63
C ASP A 2 -46.37 -5.35 -29.05
N SER A 3 -45.40 -5.86 -28.29
CA SER A 3 -44.75 -5.41 -27.04
C SER A 3 -43.46 -6.21 -26.81
N LEU A 4 -42.45 -5.67 -26.12
CA LEU A 4 -41.29 -6.43 -25.61
C LEU A 4 -41.14 -6.19 -24.11
N GLY A 5 -41.44 -7.24 -23.33
CA GLY A 5 -41.70 -7.13 -21.90
C GLY A 5 -40.45 -7.06 -21.03
N THR A 6 -40.42 -6.03 -20.19
CA THR A 6 -40.16 -6.14 -18.74
C THR A 6 -39.00 -7.04 -18.30
N LEU A 7 -37.77 -6.55 -18.48
CA LEU A 7 -36.66 -6.93 -17.60
C LEU A 7 -36.67 -6.01 -16.37
N LEU A 8 -36.91 -6.62 -15.20
CA LEU A 8 -36.82 -6.12 -13.82
C LEU A 8 -36.18 -4.72 -13.63
N SER A 9 -36.98 -3.65 -13.72
CA SER A 9 -36.51 -2.29 -13.45
C SER A 9 -36.50 -1.98 -11.96
N CYS A 10 -35.35 -2.11 -11.30
CA CYS A 10 -35.10 -1.46 -10.02
C CYS A 10 -34.59 -0.04 -10.28
N HIS A 11 -35.53 0.92 -10.29
CA HIS A 11 -35.33 2.35 -10.59
C HIS A 11 -34.95 2.72 -12.04
N ASP A 12 -35.20 3.98 -12.41
CA ASP A 12 -34.93 4.60 -13.73
C ASP A 12 -33.42 4.86 -13.97
N GLN A 13 -32.56 4.03 -13.38
CA GLN A 13 -31.11 4.14 -13.50
C GLN A 13 -30.63 3.34 -14.72
N HIS A 14 -29.85 3.99 -15.59
CA HIS A 14 -29.36 3.34 -16.80
C HIS A 14 -27.98 3.90 -17.21
N LEU A 15 -27.22 3.09 -17.95
CA LEU A 15 -26.04 3.54 -18.67
C LEU A 15 -26.45 3.97 -20.09
N ALA A 16 -26.06 5.17 -20.50
CA ALA A 16 -26.25 5.68 -21.85
C ALA A 16 -24.95 6.25 -22.42
N PHE A 17 -24.78 6.14 -23.74
CA PHE A 17 -23.73 6.88 -24.44
C PHE A 17 -24.22 8.29 -24.76
N ASN A 18 -23.50 9.31 -24.29
CA ASN A 18 -23.79 10.72 -24.55
C ASN A 18 -22.49 11.51 -24.70
N ARG A 19 -22.39 12.39 -25.71
CA ARG A 19 -21.26 13.33 -25.93
C ARG A 19 -19.85 12.71 -25.89
N GLY A 20 -19.72 11.41 -26.20
CA GLY A 20 -18.46 10.68 -26.22
C GLY A 20 -18.11 9.93 -24.92
N VAL A 21 -19.01 9.86 -23.94
CA VAL A 21 -18.83 9.08 -22.71
C VAL A 21 -19.98 8.09 -22.54
N VAL A 22 -19.73 6.96 -21.86
CA VAL A 22 -20.81 6.15 -21.27
C VAL A 22 -21.02 6.67 -19.86
N ALA A 23 -22.23 7.12 -19.57
CA ALA A 23 -22.57 7.73 -18.29
C ALA A 23 -23.81 7.08 -17.67
N ALA A 24 -23.80 7.02 -16.35
CA ALA A 24 -24.97 6.71 -15.54
C ALA A 24 -25.87 7.95 -15.44
N ALA A 25 -27.16 7.77 -15.67
CA ALA A 25 -28.19 8.80 -15.59
C ALA A 25 -29.48 8.25 -14.98
N GLY A 26 -30.40 9.15 -14.61
CA GLY A 26 -31.71 8.85 -14.05
C GLY A 26 -31.94 9.49 -12.68
N THR A 27 -33.15 9.31 -12.13
CA THR A 27 -33.69 10.08 -10.99
C THR A 27 -32.74 10.21 -9.78
N ARG A 28 -32.02 9.15 -9.39
CA ARG A 28 -31.12 9.18 -8.21
C ARG A 28 -29.92 10.12 -8.43
N VAL A 29 -29.37 10.15 -9.64
CA VAL A 29 -28.25 11.02 -10.03
C VAL A 29 -28.70 12.49 -10.05
N ASP A 30 -29.89 12.76 -10.60
CA ASP A 30 -30.50 14.09 -10.59
C ASP A 30 -30.80 14.57 -9.16
N GLN A 31 -31.29 13.69 -8.28
CA GLN A 31 -31.55 14.01 -6.87
C GLN A 31 -30.26 14.37 -6.12
N ALA A 32 -29.19 13.59 -6.27
CA ALA A 32 -27.89 13.92 -5.65
C ALA A 32 -27.30 15.23 -6.19
N ALA A 33 -27.47 15.52 -7.50
CA ALA A 33 -27.11 16.81 -8.06
C ALA A 33 -27.92 17.96 -7.45
N GLN A 34 -29.24 17.78 -7.29
CA GLN A 34 -30.11 18.79 -6.71
C GLN A 34 -29.80 19.04 -5.22
N GLN A 35 -29.42 18.01 -4.46
CA GLN A 35 -28.99 18.13 -3.06
C GLN A 35 -27.72 18.99 -2.92
N GLY A 36 -26.76 18.85 -3.84
CA GLY A 36 -25.53 19.65 -3.87
C GLY A 36 -25.67 21.04 -4.51
N ALA A 37 -26.79 21.36 -5.17
CA ALA A 37 -26.92 22.58 -5.97
C ALA A 37 -26.75 23.87 -5.14
N GLY A 38 -27.05 23.84 -3.83
CA GLY A 38 -26.85 24.97 -2.92
C GLY A 38 -25.38 25.37 -2.72
N ASP A 39 -24.44 24.45 -2.94
CA ASP A 39 -23.00 24.66 -2.69
C ASP A 39 -22.27 25.36 -3.85
N VAL A 40 -23.01 25.74 -4.91
CA VAL A 40 -22.46 26.16 -6.20
C VAL A 40 -23.09 27.46 -6.68
N PRO A 41 -22.30 28.48 -7.09
CA PRO A 41 -22.85 29.70 -7.68
C PRO A 41 -23.73 29.42 -8.90
N SER A 42 -24.88 30.10 -9.02
CA SER A 42 -25.85 29.86 -10.11
C SER A 42 -25.24 30.01 -11.52
N ALA A 43 -24.29 30.93 -11.70
CA ALA A 43 -23.55 31.10 -12.95
C ALA A 43 -22.73 29.86 -13.34
N TRP A 44 -22.20 29.11 -12.35
CA TRP A 44 -21.41 27.90 -12.56
C TRP A 44 -22.32 26.70 -12.87
N GLN A 45 -23.49 26.63 -12.23
CA GLN A 45 -24.54 25.65 -12.57
C GLN A 45 -25.00 25.84 -14.03
N GLN A 46 -25.27 27.08 -14.45
CA GLN A 46 -25.63 27.41 -15.84
C GLN A 46 -24.51 27.06 -16.85
N GLN A 47 -23.23 27.09 -16.46
CA GLN A 47 -22.14 26.61 -17.33
C GLN A 47 -22.21 25.08 -17.52
N ARG A 48 -22.48 24.33 -16.45
CA ARG A 48 -22.70 22.88 -16.51
C ARG A 48 -23.94 22.52 -17.31
N GLU A 49 -25.07 23.20 -17.11
CA GLU A 49 -26.30 22.99 -17.90
C GLU A 49 -26.08 23.23 -19.40
N LYS A 50 -25.34 24.28 -19.77
CA LYS A 50 -24.96 24.53 -21.18
C LYS A 50 -24.07 23.40 -21.74
N ARG A 51 -23.16 22.86 -20.92
CA ARG A 51 -22.22 21.80 -21.34
C ARG A 51 -22.88 20.41 -21.45
N ASP A 52 -23.85 20.11 -20.58
CA ASP A 52 -24.37 18.74 -20.38
C ASP A 52 -25.86 18.57 -20.70
N GLY A 53 -26.65 19.64 -20.57
CA GLY A 53 -28.10 19.61 -20.49
C GLY A 53 -28.61 19.73 -19.04
N GLN A 54 -29.94 19.68 -18.88
CA GLN A 54 -30.59 19.80 -17.57
C GLN A 54 -30.26 18.62 -16.64
N HIS A 55 -30.29 17.40 -17.17
CA HIS A 55 -30.02 16.19 -16.39
C HIS A 55 -28.54 16.08 -15.99
N ALA A 56 -28.34 15.62 -14.76
CA ALA A 56 -27.05 15.22 -14.22
C ALA A 56 -26.64 13.85 -14.78
N HIS A 57 -25.33 13.60 -14.78
CA HIS A 57 -24.79 12.30 -15.13
C HIS A 57 -23.50 12.03 -14.34
N MET A 58 -23.16 10.75 -14.22
CA MET A 58 -21.91 10.27 -13.63
C MET A 58 -21.16 9.47 -14.68
N THR A 59 -19.94 9.89 -15.04
CA THR A 59 -19.17 9.23 -16.11
C THR A 59 -18.71 7.84 -15.68
N PHE A 60 -19.19 6.80 -16.36
CA PHE A 60 -18.77 5.41 -16.16
C PHE A 60 -17.55 5.06 -17.01
N LEU A 61 -17.60 5.33 -18.32
CA LEU A 61 -16.45 5.32 -19.24
C LEU A 61 -16.25 6.70 -19.86
N SER A 62 -15.07 7.29 -19.68
CA SER A 62 -14.64 8.49 -20.39
C SER A 62 -14.30 8.19 -21.87
N LYS A 63 -14.03 9.25 -22.66
CA LYS A 63 -13.53 9.12 -24.04
C LYS A 63 -12.26 8.26 -24.12
N GLY A 64 -11.33 8.45 -23.18
CA GLY A 64 -10.10 7.67 -23.09
C GLY A 64 -10.35 6.22 -22.67
N ASP A 65 -11.24 6.00 -21.71
CA ASP A 65 -11.63 4.63 -21.29
C ASP A 65 -12.25 3.86 -22.45
N LEU A 66 -13.13 4.50 -23.25
CA LEU A 66 -13.75 3.89 -24.43
C LEU A 66 -12.70 3.54 -25.49
N GLN A 67 -11.78 4.45 -25.80
CA GLN A 67 -10.70 4.19 -26.75
C GLN A 67 -9.80 3.03 -26.31
N LEU A 68 -9.39 3.03 -25.04
CA LEU A 68 -8.58 1.97 -24.44
C LEU A 68 -9.32 0.62 -24.47
N LEU A 69 -10.60 0.61 -24.07
CA LEU A 69 -11.41 -0.61 -24.08
C LEU A 69 -11.56 -1.15 -25.51
N MET A 70 -11.95 -0.31 -26.47
CA MET A 70 -12.15 -0.71 -27.88
C MET A 70 -10.87 -1.27 -28.53
N GLN A 71 -9.70 -0.74 -28.18
CA GLN A 71 -8.41 -1.28 -28.64
C GLN A 71 -8.10 -2.66 -28.05
N ARG A 72 -8.57 -2.93 -26.82
CA ARG A 72 -8.23 -4.13 -26.04
C ARG A 72 -9.35 -5.17 -25.95
N LEU A 73 -10.50 -4.96 -26.60
CA LEU A 73 -11.64 -5.90 -26.55
C LEU A 73 -11.25 -7.34 -26.92
N ALA A 74 -10.35 -7.51 -27.91
CA ALA A 74 -9.86 -8.82 -28.34
C ALA A 74 -8.86 -9.47 -27.36
N GLU A 75 -8.31 -8.70 -26.40
CA GLU A 75 -7.41 -9.20 -25.35
C GLU A 75 -8.18 -9.71 -24.12
N ILE A 76 -9.42 -9.25 -23.91
CA ILE A 76 -10.23 -9.62 -22.75
C ILE A 76 -10.77 -11.05 -22.95
N PRO A 77 -10.40 -12.03 -22.10
CA PRO A 77 -10.82 -13.42 -22.28
C PRO A 77 -12.35 -13.57 -22.27
N ALA A 78 -12.88 -14.46 -23.13
CA ALA A 78 -14.31 -14.76 -23.18
C ALA A 78 -14.90 -15.10 -21.81
N ALA A 79 -14.14 -15.84 -20.97
CA ALA A 79 -14.51 -16.18 -19.60
C ALA A 79 -14.83 -14.96 -18.71
N VAL A 80 -14.21 -13.79 -18.93
CA VAL A 80 -14.51 -12.57 -18.15
C VAL A 80 -15.92 -12.05 -18.47
N TRP A 81 -16.35 -12.15 -19.73
CA TRP A 81 -17.70 -11.79 -20.16
C TRP A 81 -18.73 -12.83 -19.68
N GLU A 82 -18.39 -14.12 -19.79
CA GLU A 82 -19.24 -15.23 -19.33
C GLU A 82 -19.48 -15.22 -17.81
N GLU A 83 -18.43 -14.95 -17.00
CA GLU A 83 -18.52 -14.88 -15.52
C GLU A 83 -19.55 -13.85 -15.05
N VAL A 84 -19.69 -12.74 -15.79
CA VAL A 84 -20.61 -11.64 -15.51
C VAL A 84 -21.87 -11.68 -16.38
N GLY A 85 -22.17 -12.81 -17.01
CA GLY A 85 -23.39 -13.03 -17.80
C GLY A 85 -23.58 -12.05 -18.96
N ALA A 86 -22.49 -11.60 -19.57
CA ALA A 86 -22.46 -10.67 -20.71
C ALA A 86 -21.80 -11.32 -21.93
N THR A 87 -22.01 -10.74 -23.11
CA THR A 87 -21.29 -11.12 -24.34
C THR A 87 -20.18 -10.11 -24.65
N ALA A 88 -19.07 -10.62 -25.17
CA ALA A 88 -18.01 -9.77 -25.73
C ALA A 88 -18.62 -8.85 -26.82
N PRO A 89 -18.51 -7.52 -26.68
CA PRO A 89 -19.13 -6.59 -27.62
C PRO A 89 -18.37 -6.55 -28.94
N ASN A 90 -19.07 -6.18 -30.00
CA ASN A 90 -18.42 -5.64 -31.20
C ASN A 90 -17.66 -4.35 -30.84
N PRO A 91 -16.60 -3.97 -31.58
CA PRO A 91 -15.83 -2.75 -31.36
C PRO A 91 -16.58 -1.50 -31.85
N ASP A 92 -17.83 -1.34 -31.42
CA ASP A 92 -18.68 -0.19 -31.63
C ASP A 92 -19.29 0.28 -30.30
N VAL A 93 -19.62 1.57 -30.23
CA VAL A 93 -20.07 2.21 -28.99
C VAL A 93 -21.41 1.67 -28.47
N VAL A 94 -22.31 1.24 -29.36
CA VAL A 94 -23.63 0.73 -28.96
C VAL A 94 -23.47 -0.64 -28.33
N SER A 95 -22.75 -1.56 -28.99
CA SER A 95 -22.47 -2.88 -28.44
C SER A 95 -21.69 -2.81 -27.13
N VAL A 96 -20.66 -1.95 -27.05
CA VAL A 96 -19.91 -1.73 -25.80
C VAL A 96 -20.84 -1.22 -24.69
N THR A 97 -21.65 -0.19 -24.94
CA THR A 97 -22.56 0.37 -23.93
C THR A 97 -23.55 -0.67 -23.43
N SER A 98 -24.12 -1.48 -24.33
CA SER A 98 -25.03 -2.57 -23.98
C SER A 98 -24.36 -3.66 -23.13
N SER A 99 -23.16 -4.11 -23.50
CA SER A 99 -22.42 -5.11 -22.72
C SER A 99 -21.98 -4.57 -21.35
N MET A 100 -21.63 -3.28 -21.24
CA MET A 100 -21.36 -2.63 -19.95
C MET A 100 -22.60 -2.58 -19.06
N ALA A 101 -23.77 -2.25 -19.61
CA ALA A 101 -25.03 -2.24 -18.87
C ALA A 101 -25.42 -3.64 -18.39
N GLN A 102 -25.25 -4.67 -19.24
CA GLN A 102 -25.49 -6.07 -18.90
C GLN A 102 -24.55 -6.55 -17.79
N MET A 103 -23.23 -6.36 -17.97
CA MET A 103 -22.21 -6.72 -16.98
C MET A 103 -22.49 -6.04 -15.63
N LEU A 104 -22.77 -4.72 -15.63
CA LEU A 104 -23.14 -4.00 -14.42
C LEU A 104 -24.42 -4.56 -13.77
N SER A 105 -25.46 -4.87 -14.55
CA SER A 105 -26.73 -5.39 -14.03
C SER A 105 -26.61 -6.74 -13.29
N ASN A 106 -25.59 -7.54 -13.64
CA ASN A 106 -25.30 -8.82 -13.01
C ASN A 106 -24.39 -8.70 -11.76
N MET A 107 -23.85 -7.51 -11.47
CA MET A 107 -23.08 -7.29 -10.24
C MET A 107 -24.00 -7.20 -9.02
N PRO A 108 -23.61 -7.78 -7.87
CA PRO A 108 -24.25 -7.49 -6.59
C PRO A 108 -24.38 -5.97 -6.36
N ARG A 109 -25.59 -5.54 -6.01
CA ARG A 109 -25.90 -4.15 -5.62
C ARG A 109 -25.53 -3.12 -6.70
N CYS A 110 -25.82 -3.47 -7.96
CA CYS A 110 -25.38 -2.77 -9.17
C CYS A 110 -25.64 -1.25 -9.21
N TRP A 111 -26.73 -0.76 -8.59
CA TRP A 111 -27.10 0.67 -8.55
C TRP A 111 -27.03 1.29 -7.15
N ASP A 112 -26.48 0.59 -6.17
CA ASP A 112 -26.34 1.04 -4.79
C ASP A 112 -25.04 1.84 -4.56
N TRP A 113 -24.90 2.95 -5.28
CA TRP A 113 -23.85 3.93 -5.02
C TRP A 113 -24.22 4.88 -3.88
N VAL A 114 -23.22 5.41 -3.18
CA VAL A 114 -23.40 6.32 -2.04
C VAL A 114 -22.88 7.72 -2.39
N ASP A 115 -23.75 8.72 -2.26
CA ASP A 115 -23.34 10.13 -2.28
C ASP A 115 -22.68 10.48 -0.94
N VAL A 116 -21.40 10.83 -0.99
CA VAL A 116 -20.57 11.03 0.20
C VAL A 116 -20.66 12.46 0.72
N GLY A 117 -20.77 13.42 -0.20
CA GLY A 117 -20.68 14.85 0.11
C GLY A 117 -20.14 15.69 -1.05
N THR A 118 -20.07 17.00 -0.83
CA THR A 118 -19.56 17.95 -1.83
C THR A 118 -18.04 18.00 -1.80
N GLY A 119 -17.42 17.74 -2.95
CA GLY A 119 -16.01 17.94 -3.20
C GLY A 119 -15.74 19.09 -4.15
N SER A 120 -14.49 19.55 -4.18
CA SER A 120 -14.03 20.51 -5.18
C SER A 120 -12.56 20.38 -5.51
N CYS A 121 -12.18 20.73 -6.74
CA CYS A 121 -10.80 20.82 -7.17
C CYS A 121 -10.57 22.03 -8.08
N LYS A 122 -9.30 22.45 -8.19
CA LYS A 122 -8.87 23.64 -8.92
C LYS A 122 -7.57 23.37 -9.67
N ASP A 123 -7.46 23.93 -10.86
CA ASP A 123 -6.22 24.01 -11.63
C ASP A 123 -6.14 25.35 -12.40
N GLU A 124 -5.26 25.44 -13.38
CA GLU A 124 -5.09 26.64 -14.21
C GLU A 124 -6.29 26.92 -15.15
N SER A 125 -7.09 25.90 -15.45
CA SER A 125 -8.25 25.99 -16.36
C SER A 125 -9.53 26.44 -15.67
N GLY A 126 -9.63 26.27 -14.35
CA GLY A 126 -10.83 26.59 -13.60
C GLY A 126 -10.90 25.99 -12.21
N GLU A 127 -12.09 26.10 -11.63
CA GLU A 127 -12.47 25.46 -10.37
C GLU A 127 -13.76 24.68 -10.59
N SER A 128 -13.90 23.50 -9.98
CA SER A 128 -15.05 22.61 -10.19
C SER A 128 -15.59 22.09 -8.87
N ILE A 129 -16.91 22.03 -8.77
CA ILE A 129 -17.66 21.57 -7.60
C ILE A 129 -18.54 20.40 -8.04
N PHE A 130 -18.55 19.33 -7.24
CA PHE A 130 -19.17 18.06 -7.60
C PHE A 130 -19.59 17.30 -6.34
N ARG A 131 -20.53 16.37 -6.48
CA ARG A 131 -20.74 15.32 -5.46
C ARG A 131 -19.70 14.23 -5.64
N VAL A 132 -19.04 13.83 -4.56
CA VAL A 132 -18.16 12.67 -4.51
C VAL A 132 -19.03 11.43 -4.30
N VAL A 133 -18.87 10.41 -5.14
CA VAL A 133 -19.70 9.21 -5.12
C VAL A 133 -18.82 7.96 -4.98
N LEU A 134 -19.21 7.03 -4.11
CA LEU A 134 -18.65 5.69 -4.09
C LEU A 134 -19.60 4.73 -4.80
N TRP A 135 -19.12 4.03 -5.84
CA TRP A 135 -19.92 3.09 -6.61
C TRP A 135 -19.25 1.73 -6.75
N PRO A 136 -19.39 0.84 -5.74
CA PRO A 136 -18.62 -0.40 -5.63
C PRO A 136 -18.80 -1.35 -6.82
N ALA A 137 -20.04 -1.54 -7.27
CA ALA A 137 -20.32 -2.38 -8.44
C ALA A 137 -19.64 -1.86 -9.72
N ALA A 138 -19.67 -0.55 -9.97
CA ALA A 138 -19.02 0.04 -11.14
C ALA A 138 -17.49 0.00 -11.06
N ALA A 139 -16.91 0.16 -9.86
CA ALA A 139 -15.48 -0.03 -9.64
C ALA A 139 -15.06 -1.48 -9.94
N ALA A 140 -15.81 -2.46 -9.42
CA ALA A 140 -15.58 -3.88 -9.67
C ALA A 140 -15.68 -4.25 -11.16
N VAL A 141 -16.65 -3.69 -11.91
CA VAL A 141 -16.72 -3.87 -13.38
C VAL A 141 -15.47 -3.32 -14.07
N ARG A 142 -15.04 -2.09 -13.73
CA ARG A 142 -13.83 -1.51 -14.33
C ARG A 142 -12.59 -2.35 -14.06
N MET A 143 -12.43 -2.85 -12.83
CA MET A 143 -11.31 -3.72 -12.45
C MET A 143 -11.33 -5.05 -13.22
N LYS A 144 -12.50 -5.71 -13.34
CA LYS A 144 -12.66 -6.94 -14.14
C LYS A 144 -12.28 -6.77 -15.62
N LEU A 145 -12.48 -5.57 -16.18
CA LEU A 145 -12.12 -5.23 -17.56
C LEU A 145 -10.68 -4.71 -17.72
N GLY A 146 -9.89 -4.66 -16.64
CA GLY A 146 -8.52 -4.12 -16.67
C GLY A 146 -8.47 -2.63 -17.01
N LEU A 147 -9.52 -1.88 -16.68
CA LEU A 147 -9.59 -0.42 -16.84
C LEU A 147 -8.99 0.28 -15.61
N PRO A 148 -8.40 1.48 -15.76
CA PRO A 148 -7.87 2.25 -14.64
C PRO A 148 -8.91 2.52 -13.54
N ALA A 149 -8.46 2.62 -12.30
CA ALA A 149 -9.29 3.10 -11.19
C ALA A 149 -9.84 4.51 -11.50
N LYS A 150 -11.03 4.84 -10.97
CA LYS A 150 -11.74 6.08 -11.30
C LYS A 150 -12.53 6.62 -10.12
N ASP A 151 -12.35 7.91 -9.86
CA ASP A 151 -13.21 8.68 -8.97
C ASP A 151 -14.58 8.93 -9.62
N PHE A 152 -15.61 8.32 -9.06
CA PHE A 152 -16.99 8.57 -9.44
C PHE A 152 -17.49 9.89 -8.81
N HIS A 153 -18.11 10.73 -9.63
CA HIS A 153 -18.56 12.05 -9.20
C HIS A 153 -19.70 12.56 -10.11
N ILE A 154 -20.47 13.52 -9.59
CA ILE A 154 -21.54 14.21 -10.32
C ILE A 154 -21.19 15.70 -10.35
N THR A 155 -20.87 16.26 -11.52
CA THR A 155 -20.52 17.69 -11.64
C THR A 155 -21.74 18.57 -11.38
N LEU A 156 -21.60 19.48 -10.41
CA LEU A 156 -22.63 20.44 -10.02
C LEU A 156 -22.45 21.78 -10.75
N GLY A 157 -21.21 22.23 -10.90
CA GLY A 157 -20.85 23.42 -11.66
C GLY A 157 -19.35 23.70 -11.62
N PHE A 158 -18.90 24.60 -12.48
CA PHE A 158 -17.50 25.00 -12.59
C PHE A 158 -17.34 26.47 -13.00
N GLN A 159 -16.15 27.02 -12.75
CA GLN A 159 -15.71 28.34 -13.20
C GLN A 159 -14.77 28.18 -14.40
N GLY A 160 -15.21 28.64 -15.58
CA GLY A 160 -14.38 28.58 -16.79
C GLY A 160 -14.51 27.21 -17.44
N CYS A 161 -13.62 26.28 -17.11
CA CYS A 161 -13.66 24.90 -17.56
C CYS A 161 -13.90 23.92 -16.39
N ASP A 162 -14.46 22.74 -16.69
CA ASP A 162 -14.46 21.63 -15.73
C ASP A 162 -13.05 21.05 -15.62
N VAL A 163 -12.58 20.93 -14.39
CA VAL A 163 -11.24 20.47 -14.05
C VAL A 163 -11.17 18.95 -14.29
N HIS A 164 -10.41 18.54 -15.31
CA HIS A 164 -10.19 17.14 -15.65
C HIS A 164 -8.78 16.64 -15.27
N SER A 165 -7.87 17.53 -14.83
CA SER A 165 -6.48 17.19 -14.47
C SER A 165 -6.27 16.69 -13.04
N LYS A 166 -7.32 16.75 -12.20
CA LYS A 166 -7.27 16.45 -10.76
C LYS A 166 -8.19 15.28 -10.41
N ALA A 167 -7.83 14.58 -9.34
CA ALA A 167 -8.71 13.65 -8.64
C ALA A 167 -10.02 14.35 -8.21
N LYS A 168 -11.08 13.55 -8.04
CA LYS A 168 -12.43 13.97 -7.63
C LYS A 168 -13.07 13.01 -6.61
N GLY A 169 -12.25 12.16 -5.98
CA GLY A 169 -12.65 11.20 -4.95
C GLY A 169 -12.65 11.79 -3.53
N LEU A 170 -12.63 10.91 -2.53
CA LEU A 170 -12.77 11.24 -1.09
C LEU A 170 -11.82 12.35 -0.61
N ALA A 171 -10.57 12.39 -1.11
CA ALA A 171 -9.58 13.39 -0.74
C ALA A 171 -9.92 14.83 -1.18
N THR A 172 -11.00 15.04 -1.94
CA THR A 172 -11.46 16.36 -2.41
C THR A 172 -12.70 16.89 -1.67
N LEU A 173 -13.22 16.12 -0.70
CA LEU A 173 -14.36 16.53 0.13
C LEU A 173 -14.07 17.84 0.88
N ARG A 174 -15.05 18.75 0.90
CA ARG A 174 -14.96 20.06 1.58
C ARG A 174 -15.17 19.96 3.10
N SER A 175 -15.80 18.89 3.55
CA SER A 175 -16.10 18.57 4.95
C SER A 175 -16.15 17.05 5.12
N PRO A 176 -16.06 16.53 6.36
CA PRO A 176 -16.42 15.14 6.62
C PRO A 176 -17.82 14.79 6.07
N PRO A 177 -18.09 13.51 5.74
CA PRO A 177 -19.42 13.06 5.34
C PRO A 177 -20.45 13.37 6.44
N SER A 178 -21.67 13.75 6.06
CA SER A 178 -22.72 13.98 7.06
C SER A 178 -23.12 12.69 7.78
N GLY A 179 -23.77 12.77 8.93
CA GLY A 179 -24.29 11.58 9.63
C GLY A 179 -25.22 10.71 8.76
N VAL A 180 -26.00 11.33 7.86
CA VAL A 180 -26.83 10.62 6.88
C VAL A 180 -25.97 9.91 5.83
N ALA A 181 -24.91 10.56 5.34
CA ALA A 181 -23.97 9.92 4.41
C ALA A 181 -23.21 8.76 5.10
N SER A 182 -22.73 8.95 6.33
CA SER A 182 -22.11 7.91 7.17
C SER A 182 -23.03 6.70 7.36
N GLN A 183 -24.31 6.92 7.67
CA GLN A 183 -25.31 5.86 7.78
C GLN A 183 -25.45 5.07 6.46
N CYS A 184 -25.52 5.75 5.31
CA CYS A 184 -25.59 5.11 4.00
C CYS A 184 -24.31 4.32 3.66
N LEU A 185 -23.13 4.88 3.95
CA LEU A 185 -21.82 4.25 3.71
C LEU A 185 -21.67 2.95 4.52
N MET A 186 -22.01 3.01 5.80
CA MET A 186 -22.04 1.88 6.73
C MET A 186 -23.04 0.80 6.28
N GLN A 187 -24.26 1.20 5.90
CA GLN A 187 -25.28 0.28 5.44
C GLN A 187 -24.84 -0.44 4.16
N GLU A 188 -24.22 0.28 3.21
CA GLU A 188 -23.72 -0.30 1.97
C GLU A 188 -22.56 -1.27 2.21
N ALA A 189 -21.60 -0.91 3.07
CA ALA A 189 -20.52 -1.81 3.48
C ALA A 189 -21.05 -3.13 4.09
N SER A 190 -22.05 -3.05 4.97
CA SER A 190 -22.70 -4.22 5.59
C SER A 190 -23.46 -5.08 4.57
N CYS A 191 -24.18 -4.44 3.65
CA CYS A 191 -24.89 -5.12 2.56
C CYS A 191 -23.93 -5.80 1.58
N LEU A 192 -22.82 -5.16 1.19
CA LEU A 192 -21.81 -5.73 0.29
C LEU A 192 -21.07 -6.90 0.91
N LEU A 193 -20.68 -6.82 2.19
CA LEU A 193 -20.16 -7.97 2.91
C LEU A 193 -21.14 -9.14 2.82
N SER A 194 -22.43 -8.90 3.02
CA SER A 194 -23.46 -9.96 2.98
C SER A 194 -23.70 -10.50 1.57
N ALA A 195 -23.64 -9.66 0.53
CA ALA A 195 -24.00 -10.02 -0.85
C ALA A 195 -22.83 -10.55 -1.71
N VAL A 196 -21.58 -10.13 -1.43
CA VAL A 196 -20.40 -10.49 -2.25
C VAL A 196 -19.76 -11.76 -1.70
N ALA A 197 -19.74 -12.81 -2.54
CA ALA A 197 -19.08 -14.08 -2.26
C ALA A 197 -17.55 -13.91 -2.15
N ALA A 198 -16.91 -14.72 -1.30
CA ALA A 198 -15.48 -14.60 -0.99
C ALA A 198 -14.55 -14.62 -2.23
N ALA A 199 -14.91 -15.36 -3.29
CA ALA A 199 -14.12 -15.42 -4.53
C ALA A 199 -14.22 -14.14 -5.38
N ALA A 200 -15.33 -13.40 -5.29
CA ALA A 200 -15.52 -12.13 -5.99
C ALA A 200 -15.04 -10.91 -5.17
N PHE A 201 -14.75 -11.12 -3.89
CA PHE A 201 -14.41 -10.06 -2.94
C PHE A 201 -13.16 -9.22 -3.30
N PRO A 202 -12.09 -9.74 -3.95
CA PRO A 202 -10.96 -8.92 -4.38
C PRO A 202 -11.33 -7.75 -5.29
N PHE A 203 -12.40 -7.87 -6.09
CA PHE A 203 -12.89 -6.78 -6.95
C PHE A 203 -13.61 -5.65 -6.19
N TYR A 204 -13.86 -5.85 -4.89
CA TYR A 204 -14.59 -4.93 -4.02
C TYR A 204 -13.72 -4.39 -2.86
N GLU A 205 -12.46 -4.84 -2.71
CA GLU A 205 -11.63 -4.53 -1.55
C GLU A 205 -11.39 -3.02 -1.37
N ASP A 206 -10.93 -2.33 -2.42
CA ASP A 206 -10.74 -0.87 -2.42
C ASP A 206 -12.04 -0.11 -2.11
N SER A 207 -13.18 -0.61 -2.63
CA SER A 207 -14.49 0.02 -2.40
C SER A 207 -14.98 -0.19 -0.97
N MET A 208 -14.75 -1.37 -0.40
CA MET A 208 -15.07 -1.67 1.00
C MET A 208 -14.26 -0.79 1.95
N GLU A 209 -12.96 -0.65 1.73
CA GLU A 209 -12.09 0.25 2.50
C GLU A 209 -12.57 1.70 2.42
N GLN A 210 -12.88 2.19 1.21
CA GLN A 210 -13.41 3.54 1.00
C GLN A 210 -14.74 3.76 1.73
N LEU A 211 -15.66 2.78 1.70
CA LEU A 211 -16.93 2.85 2.42
C LEU A 211 -16.72 2.89 3.94
N THR A 212 -15.91 1.99 4.51
CA THR A 212 -15.70 1.91 5.97
C THR A 212 -14.95 3.11 6.50
N SER A 213 -13.89 3.55 5.80
CA SER A 213 -13.10 4.72 6.21
C SER A 213 -13.89 6.03 6.07
N ALA A 214 -14.70 6.20 5.01
CA ALA A 214 -15.57 7.37 4.91
C ALA A 214 -16.73 7.33 5.94
N ALA A 215 -17.28 6.16 6.26
CA ALA A 215 -18.30 6.03 7.30
C ALA A 215 -17.77 6.46 8.68
N LEU A 216 -16.56 6.01 9.05
CA LEU A 216 -15.89 6.40 10.28
C LEU A 216 -15.63 7.91 10.36
N LEU A 217 -15.06 8.51 9.30
CA LEU A 217 -14.82 9.95 9.24
C LEU A 217 -16.12 10.77 9.38
N GLY A 218 -17.23 10.29 8.80
CA GLY A 218 -18.52 10.95 8.93
C GLY A 218 -19.19 10.75 10.30
N ALA A 219 -18.91 9.64 10.98
CA ALA A 219 -19.37 9.41 12.36
C ALA A 219 -18.60 10.27 13.36
N GLU A 220 -17.29 10.39 13.20
CA GLU A 220 -16.41 11.29 13.96
C GLU A 220 -16.83 12.74 13.76
N GLY A 221 -16.98 13.19 12.51
CA GLY A 221 -17.43 14.55 12.19
C GLY A 221 -18.88 14.89 12.58
N ALA A 222 -19.69 13.87 12.91
CA ALA A 222 -21.05 14.03 13.45
C ALA A 222 -21.13 13.79 14.96
N GLU A 223 -20.01 13.52 15.63
CA GLU A 223 -19.90 13.17 17.06
C GLU A 223 -20.91 12.07 17.49
N ASN A 224 -21.10 11.05 16.64
CA ASN A 224 -22.16 10.06 16.80
C ASN A 224 -21.62 8.64 17.03
N GLU A 225 -21.71 8.18 18.29
CA GLU A 225 -21.21 6.87 18.72
C GLU A 225 -21.93 5.68 18.06
N ASP A 226 -23.24 5.77 17.78
CA ASP A 226 -23.99 4.68 17.14
C ASP A 226 -23.55 4.48 15.68
N LEU A 227 -23.28 5.57 14.96
CA LEU A 227 -22.72 5.54 13.60
C LEU A 227 -21.27 5.03 13.63
N GLU A 228 -20.45 5.46 14.59
CA GLU A 228 -19.07 4.99 14.73
C GLU A 228 -19.08 3.47 14.98
N ALA A 229 -19.89 3.00 15.92
CA ALA A 229 -20.02 1.58 16.24
C ALA A 229 -20.48 0.74 15.05
N GLY A 230 -21.47 1.19 14.28
CA GLY A 230 -21.92 0.47 13.10
C GLY A 230 -20.86 0.43 11.98
N ALA A 231 -20.10 1.51 11.78
CA ALA A 231 -18.97 1.53 10.86
C ALA A 231 -17.84 0.60 11.32
N LEU A 232 -17.53 0.56 12.63
CA LEU A 232 -16.56 -0.36 13.24
C LEU A 232 -16.99 -1.84 13.10
N ARG A 233 -18.27 -2.17 13.20
CA ARG A 233 -18.79 -3.53 12.93
C ARG A 233 -18.47 -3.95 11.49
N ALA A 234 -18.75 -3.08 10.52
CA ALA A 234 -18.45 -3.34 9.11
C ALA A 234 -16.94 -3.51 8.87
N ALA A 235 -16.10 -2.63 9.45
CA ALA A 235 -14.64 -2.74 9.39
C ALA A 235 -14.13 -4.05 10.01
N CYS A 236 -14.58 -4.44 11.20
CA CYS A 236 -14.20 -5.71 11.85
C CYS A 236 -14.47 -6.92 10.95
N LEU A 237 -15.65 -6.97 10.33
CA LEU A 237 -16.03 -8.06 9.42
C LEU A 237 -15.23 -8.03 8.11
N PHE A 238 -14.93 -6.84 7.59
CA PHE A 238 -14.13 -6.64 6.39
C PHE A 238 -12.67 -7.08 6.57
N HIS A 239 -11.93 -6.48 7.49
CA HIS A 239 -10.53 -6.84 7.76
C HIS A 239 -10.42 -8.29 8.27
N GLY A 240 -11.46 -8.82 8.92
CA GLY A 240 -11.56 -10.23 9.29
C GLY A 240 -11.59 -11.19 8.10
N ARG A 241 -12.21 -10.81 6.96
CA ARG A 241 -12.15 -11.58 5.71
C ARG A 241 -10.79 -11.51 5.05
N LEU A 242 -10.17 -10.33 5.07
CA LEU A 242 -8.82 -10.10 4.55
C LEU A 242 -7.72 -10.73 5.41
N LYS A 243 -8.08 -11.33 6.56
CA LYS A 243 -7.16 -11.91 7.54
C LYS A 243 -6.11 -10.90 8.05
N ARG A 244 -6.54 -9.66 8.33
CA ARG A 244 -5.70 -8.57 8.83
C ARG A 244 -5.98 -8.34 10.32
N PRO A 245 -5.32 -9.10 11.23
CA PRO A 245 -5.79 -9.23 12.61
C PRO A 245 -5.47 -8.00 13.47
N ASP A 246 -4.44 -7.22 13.15
CA ASP A 246 -4.08 -6.01 13.90
C ASP A 246 -5.16 -4.92 13.71
N GLU A 247 -5.63 -4.70 12.49
CA GLU A 247 -6.75 -3.80 12.21
C GLU A 247 -8.05 -4.30 12.86
N VAL A 248 -8.35 -5.61 12.75
CA VAL A 248 -9.52 -6.19 13.42
C VAL A 248 -9.44 -5.99 14.94
N LEU A 249 -8.26 -6.16 15.54
CA LEU A 249 -8.08 -5.93 16.97
C LEU A 249 -8.30 -4.45 17.33
N ALA A 250 -7.72 -3.51 16.57
CA ALA A 250 -7.90 -2.09 16.81
C ALA A 250 -9.37 -1.63 16.68
N PHE A 251 -10.06 -2.06 15.62
CA PHE A 251 -11.47 -1.72 15.42
C PHE A 251 -12.39 -2.38 16.46
N SER A 252 -12.12 -3.63 16.84
CA SER A 252 -12.92 -4.33 17.85
C SER A 252 -12.67 -3.82 19.27
N ASP A 253 -11.43 -3.44 19.62
CA ASP A 253 -11.14 -2.78 20.91
C ASP A 253 -11.86 -1.42 21.01
N ARG A 254 -11.89 -0.61 19.93
CA ARG A 254 -12.67 0.65 19.91
C ARG A 254 -14.17 0.39 19.99
N LEU A 255 -14.70 -0.57 19.23
CA LEU A 255 -16.12 -0.95 19.26
C LEU A 255 -16.57 -1.39 20.67
N LEU A 256 -15.71 -2.10 21.40
CA LEU A 256 -16.00 -2.55 22.76
C LEU A 256 -15.78 -1.47 23.85
N GLN A 257 -15.10 -0.37 23.53
CA GLN A 257 -15.12 0.83 24.38
C GLN A 257 -16.49 1.51 24.31
N LEU A 258 -17.08 1.62 23.12
CA LEU A 258 -18.41 2.19 22.89
C LEU A 258 -19.52 1.27 23.42
N HIS A 259 -19.56 0.02 22.94
CA HIS A 259 -20.57 -0.96 23.31
C HIS A 259 -19.90 -2.23 23.83
N LYS A 260 -19.70 -2.30 25.14
CA LYS A 260 -18.99 -3.41 25.82
C LYS A 260 -19.53 -4.80 25.49
N ASP A 261 -20.83 -4.92 25.19
CA ASP A 261 -21.54 -6.17 24.91
C ASP A 261 -21.71 -6.47 23.40
N ASP A 262 -21.05 -5.73 22.51
CA ASP A 262 -21.14 -5.97 21.07
C ASP A 262 -20.63 -7.36 20.67
N GLU A 263 -21.52 -8.14 20.04
CA GLU A 263 -21.26 -9.51 19.59
C GLU A 263 -20.14 -9.55 18.54
N ILE A 264 -20.22 -8.68 17.54
CA ILE A 264 -19.25 -8.61 16.44
C ILE A 264 -17.90 -8.13 17.00
N GLY A 265 -17.91 -7.14 17.88
CA GLY A 265 -16.72 -6.68 18.59
C GLY A 265 -16.02 -7.82 19.34
N ARG A 266 -16.73 -8.50 20.25
CA ARG A 266 -16.16 -9.59 21.07
C ARG A 266 -15.65 -10.76 20.22
N ARG A 267 -16.43 -11.18 19.23
CA ARG A 267 -16.06 -12.31 18.36
C ARG A 267 -14.87 -11.97 17.46
N SER A 268 -14.90 -10.80 16.82
CA SER A 268 -13.79 -10.31 15.97
C SER A 268 -12.50 -10.15 16.78
N ARG A 269 -12.57 -9.53 17.96
CA ARG A 269 -11.44 -9.40 18.90
C ARG A 269 -10.84 -10.76 19.27
N ALA A 270 -11.70 -11.71 19.63
CA ALA A 270 -11.26 -13.04 20.02
C ALA A 270 -10.50 -13.75 18.89
N PHE A 271 -11.03 -13.73 17.66
CA PHE A 271 -10.34 -14.34 16.52
C PHE A 271 -9.06 -13.60 16.10
N ALA A 272 -9.01 -12.26 16.22
CA ALA A 272 -7.78 -11.50 15.97
C ALA A 272 -6.65 -11.91 16.91
N LEU A 273 -6.92 -12.03 18.22
CA LEU A 273 -5.94 -12.49 19.21
C LEU A 273 -5.44 -13.92 18.95
N VAL A 274 -6.30 -14.81 18.43
CA VAL A 274 -5.89 -16.16 17.99
C VAL A 274 -4.88 -16.08 16.84
N MET A 275 -5.15 -15.24 15.84
CA MET A 275 -4.29 -15.07 14.67
C MET A 275 -2.94 -14.45 15.03
N LEU A 276 -2.93 -13.48 15.96
CA LEU A 276 -1.73 -12.88 16.53
C LEU A 276 -0.96 -13.79 17.50
N SER A 277 -1.41 -15.04 17.71
CA SER A 277 -0.84 -15.98 18.68
C SER A 277 -0.81 -15.47 20.14
N ARG A 278 -1.65 -14.50 20.48
CA ARG A 278 -1.81 -13.94 21.85
C ARG A 278 -2.72 -14.84 22.67
N TYR A 279 -2.32 -16.10 22.85
CA TYR A 279 -3.18 -17.17 23.36
C TYR A 279 -3.72 -16.94 24.78
N GLU A 280 -2.94 -16.27 25.63
CA GLU A 280 -3.28 -15.90 27.00
C GLU A 280 -4.50 -14.97 27.06
N GLU A 281 -4.58 -14.02 26.13
CA GLU A 281 -5.70 -13.09 25.99
C GLU A 281 -6.83 -13.66 25.11
N ALA A 282 -6.49 -14.48 24.12
CA ALA A 282 -7.45 -15.10 23.22
C ALA A 282 -8.42 -16.05 23.96
N ILE A 283 -7.93 -16.86 24.91
CA ILE A 283 -8.76 -17.82 25.65
C ILE A 283 -9.92 -17.14 26.42
N PRO A 284 -9.71 -16.15 27.30
CA PRO A 284 -10.82 -15.47 27.99
C PRO A 284 -11.71 -14.68 27.01
N ALA A 285 -11.16 -14.11 25.94
CA ALA A 285 -11.95 -13.44 24.91
C ALA A 285 -12.88 -14.42 24.15
N LEU A 286 -12.40 -15.63 23.84
CA LEU A 286 -13.16 -16.68 23.18
C LEU A 286 -14.27 -17.26 24.09
N GLU A 287 -14.03 -17.48 25.38
CA GLU A 287 -15.08 -17.91 26.31
C GLU A 287 -16.14 -16.80 26.49
N LEU A 288 -15.74 -15.52 26.53
CA LEU A 288 -16.70 -14.40 26.56
C LEU A 288 -17.55 -14.36 25.27
N ALA A 289 -16.92 -14.43 24.09
CA ALA A 289 -17.63 -14.49 22.81
C ALA A 289 -18.60 -15.69 22.75
N LYS A 290 -18.15 -16.88 23.17
CA LYS A 290 -18.97 -18.09 23.27
C LYS A 290 -20.22 -17.91 24.10
N SER A 291 -20.12 -17.19 25.23
CA SER A 291 -21.27 -16.97 26.11
C SER A 291 -22.42 -16.18 25.46
N GLN A 292 -22.12 -15.37 24.43
CA GLN A 292 -23.09 -14.51 23.73
C GLN A 292 -23.62 -15.05 22.41
N LEU A 293 -23.10 -16.18 21.89
CA LEU A 293 -23.55 -16.69 20.59
C LEU A 293 -25.06 -17.00 20.56
N HIS A 294 -25.72 -17.15 21.71
CA HIS A 294 -27.17 -17.27 21.85
C HIS A 294 -27.96 -16.07 21.28
N MET A 295 -27.30 -14.93 21.05
CA MET A 295 -27.87 -13.74 20.40
C MET A 295 -27.89 -13.85 18.86
N LEU A 296 -27.21 -14.84 18.27
CA LEU A 296 -27.16 -15.06 16.82
C LEU A 296 -28.35 -15.88 16.32
N PRO A 297 -28.76 -15.70 15.05
CA PRO A 297 -29.70 -16.61 14.37
C PRO A 297 -29.23 -18.08 14.45
N PRO A 298 -30.12 -19.08 14.57
CA PRO A 298 -29.75 -20.47 14.81
C PRO A 298 -28.71 -21.07 13.84
N GLU A 299 -28.81 -20.71 12.55
CA GLU A 299 -27.88 -21.14 11.51
C GLU A 299 -26.46 -20.57 11.71
N GLN A 300 -26.37 -19.30 12.09
CA GLN A 300 -25.10 -18.63 12.39
C GLN A 300 -24.52 -19.10 13.73
N HIS A 301 -25.37 -19.30 14.74
CA HIS A 301 -24.98 -19.82 16.05
C HIS A 301 -24.22 -21.14 15.93
N ALA A 302 -24.74 -22.10 15.15
CA ALA A 302 -24.09 -23.40 14.99
C ALA A 302 -22.68 -23.29 14.37
N VAL A 303 -22.53 -22.46 13.34
CA VAL A 303 -21.25 -22.23 12.65
C VAL A 303 -20.24 -21.52 13.56
N GLU A 304 -20.62 -20.40 14.17
CA GLU A 304 -19.70 -19.63 15.02
C GLU A 304 -19.35 -20.39 16.31
N HIS A 305 -20.28 -21.14 16.90
CA HIS A 305 -20.00 -21.99 18.07
C HIS A 305 -18.96 -23.07 17.75
N ALA A 306 -19.08 -23.75 16.59
CA ALA A 306 -18.07 -24.70 16.14
C ALA A 306 -16.70 -24.05 15.89
N ARG A 307 -16.66 -22.84 15.32
CA ARG A 307 -15.43 -22.07 15.11
C ARG A 307 -14.76 -21.67 16.44
N VAL A 308 -15.53 -21.18 17.41
CA VAL A 308 -15.03 -20.73 18.72
C VAL A 308 -14.50 -21.92 19.54
N LEU A 309 -15.21 -23.06 19.56
CA LEU A 309 -14.70 -24.28 20.22
C LEU A 309 -13.38 -24.78 19.58
N LYS A 310 -13.26 -24.74 18.26
CA LYS A 310 -12.03 -25.12 17.54
C LYS A 310 -10.87 -24.18 17.89
N ALA A 311 -11.14 -22.87 18.00
CA ALA A 311 -10.16 -21.88 18.43
C ALA A 311 -9.72 -22.09 19.88
N LEU A 312 -10.66 -22.29 20.82
CA LEU A 312 -10.35 -22.59 22.23
C LEU A 312 -9.42 -23.81 22.36
N SER A 313 -9.76 -24.92 21.69
CA SER A 313 -8.93 -26.13 21.67
C SER A 313 -7.54 -25.92 21.04
N HIS A 314 -7.42 -25.00 20.08
CA HIS A 314 -6.13 -24.62 19.51
C HIS A 314 -5.28 -23.83 20.51
N CYS A 315 -5.83 -22.76 21.09
CA CYS A 315 -5.11 -21.90 22.04
C CYS A 315 -4.70 -22.64 23.31
N GLN A 316 -5.58 -23.49 23.86
CA GLN A 316 -5.29 -24.29 25.05
C GLN A 316 -4.10 -25.24 24.82
N ARG A 317 -4.03 -25.90 23.66
CA ARG A 317 -2.89 -26.77 23.29
C ARG A 317 -1.59 -25.98 23.09
N LYS A 318 -1.66 -24.83 22.40
CA LYS A 318 -0.48 -23.97 22.17
C LYS A 318 0.09 -23.42 23.48
N ARG A 319 -0.77 -22.94 24.39
CA ARG A 319 -0.37 -22.50 25.74
C ARG A 319 0.24 -23.64 26.56
N GLY A 320 -0.33 -24.85 26.50
CA GLY A 320 0.23 -26.03 27.16
C GLY A 320 1.67 -26.33 26.73
N ALA A 321 1.92 -26.36 25.41
CA ALA A 321 3.26 -26.60 24.86
C ALA A 321 4.28 -25.51 25.25
N LEU A 322 3.87 -24.23 25.34
CA LEU A 322 4.71 -23.14 25.82
C LEU A 322 5.09 -23.31 27.30
N CYS A 323 4.15 -23.74 28.15
CA CYS A 323 4.40 -24.03 29.56
C CYS A 323 5.24 -25.30 29.82
N GLU A 324 5.36 -26.20 28.84
CA GLU A 324 6.26 -27.36 28.92
C GLU A 324 7.69 -26.97 28.55
N HIS A 325 7.88 -26.16 27.50
CA HIS A 325 9.20 -25.66 27.10
C HIS A 325 9.85 -24.75 28.16
N SER A 326 9.07 -24.01 28.95
CA SER A 326 9.63 -23.18 30.04
C SER A 326 10.10 -23.99 31.25
N LYS A 327 9.65 -25.24 31.43
CA LYS A 327 10.01 -26.09 32.58
C LYS A 327 11.32 -26.85 32.40
N THR A 328 11.78 -27.04 31.17
CA THR A 328 13.03 -27.74 30.85
C THR A 328 14.29 -26.86 30.93
N SER A 329 14.15 -25.57 31.29
CA SER A 329 15.26 -24.62 31.37
C SER A 329 15.42 -23.99 32.76
N MET A 330 15.94 -24.76 33.74
CA MET A 330 16.35 -24.22 35.05
C MET A 330 17.55 -24.96 35.67
N ALA A 331 18.76 -24.41 35.47
CA ALA A 331 19.91 -24.56 36.38
C ALA A 331 21.01 -23.50 36.04
N PRO A 332 21.26 -22.47 36.88
CA PRO A 332 22.30 -21.46 36.66
C PRO A 332 23.53 -21.68 37.60
N PRO A 333 24.60 -20.86 37.48
CA PRO A 333 24.65 -19.69 38.38
C PRO A 333 25.30 -18.41 37.81
N GLY A 334 24.71 -17.25 38.15
CA GLY A 334 25.43 -16.00 38.42
C GLY A 334 25.63 -15.00 37.27
N TYR A 335 24.76 -13.99 37.19
CA TYR A 335 25.05 -12.52 37.19
C TYR A 335 23.71 -11.76 36.97
N PRO A 336 23.62 -10.42 37.18
CA PRO A 336 22.43 -9.84 37.77
C PRO A 336 21.30 -9.58 36.78
N ASN A 337 20.11 -9.51 37.37
CA ASN A 337 18.86 -9.18 36.75
C ASN A 337 18.82 -7.70 36.36
N ASP A 338 18.55 -7.40 35.09
CA ASP A 338 17.76 -6.26 34.65
C ASP A 338 17.03 -6.69 33.38
N GLY A 339 15.69 -6.71 33.45
CA GLY A 339 14.86 -7.32 32.42
C GLY A 339 14.30 -6.29 31.45
N GLU A 340 14.24 -6.64 30.17
CA GLU A 340 13.26 -6.04 29.26
C GLU A 340 12.72 -7.10 28.30
N SER A 341 11.40 -7.14 28.18
CA SER A 341 10.68 -8.02 27.27
C SER A 341 11.00 -7.61 25.82
N ALA A 342 11.55 -8.53 25.03
CA ALA A 342 11.88 -8.30 23.62
C ALA A 342 10.61 -8.21 22.75
N THR A 343 9.88 -7.11 22.91
CA THR A 343 8.96 -6.60 21.89
C THR A 343 9.76 -6.35 20.61
N ALA A 344 9.21 -6.72 19.45
CA ALA A 344 9.81 -6.39 18.16
C ALA A 344 9.76 -4.88 17.95
N THR A 345 10.86 -4.18 18.25
CA THR A 345 10.93 -2.72 18.21
C THR A 345 11.01 -2.19 16.77
N LYS A 346 10.48 -0.99 16.54
CA LYS A 346 10.70 -0.20 15.31
C LYS A 346 12.21 0.12 15.17
N ALA A 347 12.97 -0.79 14.58
CA ALA A 347 14.40 -0.62 14.40
C ALA A 347 14.71 0.18 13.12
N ASN A 348 15.58 1.17 13.21
CA ASN A 348 16.09 1.87 12.02
C ASN A 348 17.08 1.00 11.23
N TYR A 349 17.52 1.47 10.06
CA TYR A 349 18.67 0.87 9.42
C TYR A 349 19.91 1.22 10.26
N PRO A 350 20.65 0.25 10.83
CA PRO A 350 21.75 0.56 11.73
C PRO A 350 22.90 1.27 11.00
N LYS A 351 23.74 2.02 11.72
CA LYS A 351 24.95 2.60 11.12
C LYS A 351 25.87 1.45 10.65
N THR A 352 26.12 1.36 9.34
CA THR A 352 27.20 0.52 8.80
C THR A 352 28.55 1.04 9.32
N PRO A 353 29.40 0.21 9.95
CA PRO A 353 30.71 0.67 10.41
C PRO A 353 31.68 0.84 9.24
N HIS A 354 32.61 1.80 9.34
CA HIS A 354 33.74 1.89 8.44
C HIS A 354 34.69 0.71 8.64
N LEU A 355 35.22 0.19 7.53
CA LEU A 355 36.36 -0.73 7.55
C LEU A 355 37.59 -0.03 8.18
N PRO A 356 38.52 -0.77 8.80
CA PRO A 356 39.66 -0.20 9.54
C PRO A 356 40.48 0.79 8.71
N PHE A 357 40.67 0.47 7.43
CA PHE A 357 41.44 1.21 6.43
C PHE A 357 40.60 2.19 5.59
N SER A 358 39.30 2.38 5.86
CA SER A 358 38.47 3.35 5.12
C SER A 358 39.02 4.78 5.28
N PRO A 359 39.34 5.51 4.19
CA PRO A 359 40.04 6.79 4.27
C PRO A 359 39.12 7.97 4.66
N GLY A 360 37.89 8.02 4.16
CA GLY A 360 36.88 8.99 4.63
C GLY A 360 36.24 8.51 5.93
N ILE A 361 36.29 9.33 6.99
CA ILE A 361 35.58 9.16 8.27
C ILE A 361 35.18 10.54 8.81
N ASN A 362 33.95 10.67 9.30
CA ASN A 362 33.45 11.86 10.01
C ASN A 362 33.54 11.65 11.54
N PRO A 363 33.47 12.71 12.36
CA PRO A 363 33.55 12.58 13.83
C PRO A 363 32.50 11.64 14.46
N ASP A 364 31.31 11.53 13.85
CA ASP A 364 30.19 10.71 14.34
C ASP A 364 30.12 9.29 13.72
N ASP A 365 31.12 8.91 12.92
CA ASP A 365 31.19 7.60 12.26
C ASP A 365 31.85 6.54 13.15
N THR A 366 31.29 5.33 13.14
CA THR A 366 31.86 4.17 13.83
C THR A 366 32.86 3.47 12.91
N ARG A 367 34.09 3.21 13.35
CA ARG A 367 35.09 2.38 12.66
C ARG A 367 35.23 1.03 13.35
N ALA A 368 35.29 -0.06 12.58
CA ALA A 368 35.59 -1.40 13.09
C ALA A 368 37.08 -1.54 13.47
N SER A 369 37.40 -2.40 14.44
CA SER A 369 38.78 -2.69 14.86
C SER A 369 39.57 -3.45 13.79
N ASP A 370 38.89 -4.34 13.09
CA ASP A 370 39.37 -5.28 12.09
C ASP A 370 38.19 -5.63 11.17
N CYS A 371 38.42 -6.38 10.08
CA CYS A 371 37.35 -6.99 9.30
C CYS A 371 37.41 -8.53 9.26
N GLN A 372 38.04 -9.19 10.24
CA GLN A 372 38.25 -10.65 10.18
C GLN A 372 36.92 -11.42 10.12
N GLN A 373 35.93 -11.01 10.90
CA GLN A 373 34.60 -11.65 10.93
C GLN A 373 33.84 -11.49 9.60
N LEU A 374 34.08 -10.42 8.85
CA LEU A 374 33.52 -10.22 7.51
C LEU A 374 34.08 -11.24 6.51
N LEU A 375 35.36 -11.59 6.66
CA LEU A 375 36.11 -12.46 5.73
C LEU A 375 35.99 -13.97 6.04
N THR A 376 35.23 -14.38 7.06
CA THR A 376 35.03 -15.81 7.39
C THR A 376 34.14 -16.55 6.40
N CYS A 377 33.47 -15.85 5.48
CA CYS A 377 32.43 -16.38 4.60
C CYS A 377 32.51 -15.72 3.21
N GLU A 378 31.70 -16.21 2.26
CA GLU A 378 31.47 -15.49 1.00
C GLU A 378 30.92 -14.08 1.29
N VAL A 379 31.53 -13.08 0.66
CA VAL A 379 31.09 -11.68 0.70
C VAL A 379 30.53 -11.25 -0.65
N VAL A 380 29.65 -10.27 -0.57
CA VAL A 380 29.21 -9.44 -1.69
C VAL A 380 29.70 -8.02 -1.43
N ILE A 381 30.29 -7.42 -2.45
CA ILE A 381 30.74 -6.03 -2.45
C ILE A 381 29.90 -5.27 -3.47
N THR A 382 29.29 -4.17 -3.05
CA THR A 382 28.49 -3.29 -3.92
C THR A 382 29.09 -1.89 -3.95
N GLU A 383 28.83 -1.12 -5.02
CA GLU A 383 29.08 0.33 -4.99
C GLU A 383 28.22 0.97 -3.91
N LYS A 384 28.84 1.83 -3.10
CA LYS A 384 28.09 2.75 -2.26
C LYS A 384 27.68 3.95 -3.12
N LEU A 385 26.38 4.20 -3.16
CA LEU A 385 25.81 5.36 -3.85
C LEU A 385 25.64 6.53 -2.87
N ASP A 386 25.93 7.73 -3.36
CA ASP A 386 25.74 8.99 -2.63
C ASP A 386 24.34 9.55 -2.93
N GLY A 387 23.41 9.29 -2.02
CA GLY A 387 22.03 9.75 -2.08
C GLY A 387 21.36 9.77 -0.72
N GLY A 388 20.05 9.55 -0.69
CA GLY A 388 19.25 9.52 0.53
C GLY A 388 18.86 8.11 0.97
N ASN A 389 19.41 7.63 2.08
CA ASN A 389 18.97 6.39 2.73
C ASN A 389 17.43 6.36 2.94
N CYS A 390 16.81 5.32 2.41
CA CYS A 390 15.36 5.19 2.29
C CYS A 390 14.90 3.75 2.56
N CYS A 391 13.70 3.61 3.13
CA CYS A 391 13.03 2.34 3.38
C CYS A 391 11.63 2.36 2.77
N ILE A 392 11.32 1.39 1.91
CA ILE A 392 9.97 1.10 1.42
C ILE A 392 9.45 -0.09 2.22
N LYS A 393 8.31 0.05 2.89
CA LYS A 393 7.65 -1.04 3.60
C LYS A 393 6.14 -0.85 3.66
N ALA A 394 5.39 -1.94 3.79
CA ALA A 394 3.96 -1.86 4.10
C ALA A 394 3.76 -1.04 5.39
N ASP A 395 2.90 -0.02 5.35
CA ASP A 395 2.57 0.74 6.56
C ASP A 395 1.45 0.05 7.33
N VAL A 396 1.86 -0.85 8.22
CA VAL A 396 0.99 -1.59 9.14
C VAL A 396 0.30 -0.69 10.18
N ALA A 397 0.69 0.59 10.29
CA ALA A 397 0.19 1.51 11.32
C ALA A 397 -0.73 2.61 10.76
N SER A 398 -0.51 3.11 9.54
CA SER A 398 -1.21 4.31 9.03
C SER A 398 -2.43 4.02 8.12
N ARG A 399 -2.90 2.77 8.02
CA ARG A 399 -4.05 2.36 7.19
C ARG A 399 -3.86 2.57 5.67
N ALA A 400 -2.63 2.77 5.19
CA ALA A 400 -2.37 2.98 3.76
C ALA A 400 -2.24 1.64 3.03
N TYR A 401 -3.07 1.41 2.01
CA TYR A 401 -3.08 0.20 1.16
C TYR A 401 -1.90 0.13 0.16
N ARG A 402 -0.82 0.86 0.40
CA ARG A 402 0.39 0.90 -0.42
C ARG A 402 1.63 0.91 0.46
N PRO A 403 2.76 0.35 -0.01
CA PRO A 403 4.04 0.53 0.66
C PRO A 403 4.39 2.01 0.80
N GLN A 404 4.83 2.40 1.99
CA GLN A 404 5.24 3.77 2.27
C GLN A 404 6.73 3.93 2.34
N VAL A 405 7.13 5.16 2.03
CA VAL A 405 8.51 5.59 1.86
C VAL A 405 8.92 6.34 3.13
N PHE A 406 9.89 5.78 3.85
CA PHE A 406 10.43 6.34 5.07
C PHE A 406 11.88 6.78 4.83
N GLY A 407 12.26 7.97 5.27
CA GLY A 407 13.67 8.37 5.34
C GLY A 407 14.35 7.76 6.57
N ARG A 408 15.68 7.73 6.58
CA ARG A 408 16.63 7.20 7.61
C ARG A 408 16.14 7.00 9.06
N THR A 409 15.31 7.89 9.61
CA THR A 409 14.83 7.80 11.01
C THR A 409 13.62 6.90 11.23
N HIS A 410 12.94 6.47 10.15
CA HIS A 410 11.70 5.66 10.07
C HIS A 410 10.59 6.00 11.10
N ALA A 411 10.62 7.21 11.66
CA ALA A 411 9.69 7.65 12.69
C ALA A 411 8.31 7.98 12.09
N GLN A 412 8.31 8.61 10.92
CA GLN A 412 7.15 8.98 10.12
C GLN A 412 7.48 8.80 8.63
N PRO A 413 6.46 8.65 7.75
CA PRO A 413 6.65 8.69 6.30
C PRO A 413 7.40 9.95 5.86
N ALA A 414 8.24 9.83 4.83
CA ALA A 414 9.03 10.94 4.33
C ALA A 414 8.11 11.97 3.65
N GLU A 415 8.05 13.20 4.15
CA GLU A 415 7.20 14.25 3.54
C GLU A 415 7.91 15.01 2.40
N HIS A 416 9.24 15.10 2.46
CA HIS A 416 10.05 15.98 1.63
C HIS A 416 9.96 15.66 0.13
N ALA A 417 9.94 16.70 -0.72
CA ALA A 417 9.76 16.58 -2.17
C ALA A 417 10.85 15.75 -2.88
N SER A 418 12.05 15.64 -2.28
CA SER A 418 13.12 14.76 -2.77
C SER A 418 12.80 13.26 -2.71
N PHE A 419 11.64 12.85 -2.17
CA PHE A 419 11.17 11.47 -2.16
C PHE A 419 10.01 11.20 -3.15
N SER A 420 9.57 12.20 -3.94
CA SER A 420 8.36 12.05 -4.77
C SER A 420 8.42 10.88 -5.75
N ALA A 421 9.54 10.70 -6.46
CA ALA A 421 9.73 9.62 -7.41
C ALA A 421 9.79 8.24 -6.73
N VAL A 422 10.35 8.18 -5.52
CA VAL A 422 10.36 6.94 -4.71
C VAL A 422 8.96 6.63 -4.19
N LYS A 423 8.14 7.64 -3.87
CA LYS A 423 6.71 7.46 -3.51
C LYS A 423 5.86 7.01 -4.70
N GLU A 424 6.06 7.61 -5.86
CA GLU A 424 5.42 7.20 -7.12
C GLU A 424 5.73 5.73 -7.42
N LEU A 425 7.01 5.33 -7.30
CA LEU A 425 7.46 3.96 -7.44
C LEU A 425 6.87 3.02 -6.36
N ALA A 426 6.86 3.43 -5.09
CA ALA A 426 6.30 2.63 -4.00
C ALA A 426 4.78 2.44 -4.14
N ALA A 427 4.05 3.44 -4.66
CA ALA A 427 2.62 3.33 -4.94
C ALA A 427 2.29 2.33 -6.06
N CYS A 428 3.24 2.03 -6.94
CA CYS A 428 3.12 0.98 -7.96
C CYS A 428 3.43 -0.43 -7.44
N ILE A 429 4.07 -0.56 -6.26
CA ILE A 429 4.32 -1.87 -5.66
C ILE A 429 3.02 -2.39 -5.02
N GLU A 430 2.66 -3.62 -5.36
CA GLU A 430 1.55 -4.34 -4.71
C GLU A 430 1.98 -4.82 -3.31
N ASN A 431 1.12 -4.62 -2.31
CA ASN A 431 1.42 -5.01 -0.92
C ASN A 431 1.74 -6.52 -0.81
N ASP A 432 1.03 -7.39 -1.54
CA ASP A 432 1.28 -8.84 -1.53
C ASP A 432 2.64 -9.23 -2.12
N ALA A 433 3.19 -8.43 -3.05
CA ALA A 433 4.50 -8.66 -3.65
C ALA A 433 5.66 -8.28 -2.71
N LEU A 434 5.44 -7.31 -1.81
CA LEU A 434 6.41 -6.90 -0.79
C LEU A 434 6.25 -7.68 0.53
N GLY A 435 5.01 -8.00 0.90
CA GLY A 435 4.65 -8.73 2.11
C GLY A 435 5.09 -8.03 3.40
N ASP A 436 5.68 -8.81 4.31
CA ASP A 436 6.24 -8.39 5.59
C ASP A 436 7.69 -7.85 5.50
N VAL A 437 8.17 -7.58 4.29
CA VAL A 437 9.57 -7.16 4.06
C VAL A 437 9.71 -5.65 4.13
N GLU A 438 10.74 -5.21 4.86
CA GLU A 438 11.26 -3.85 4.80
C GLU A 438 12.37 -3.79 3.75
N LEU A 439 12.15 -3.04 2.68
CA LEU A 439 13.08 -2.91 1.55
C LEU A 439 13.89 -1.62 1.68
N PHE A 440 15.20 -1.73 1.83
CA PHE A 440 16.10 -0.59 2.00
C PHE A 440 16.85 -0.32 0.70
N GLY A 441 16.90 0.95 0.32
CA GLY A 441 17.56 1.39 -0.90
C GLY A 441 17.97 2.86 -0.84
N GLU A 442 18.84 3.24 -1.76
CA GLU A 442 19.32 4.61 -1.88
C GLU A 442 18.38 5.39 -2.80
N ASN A 443 17.85 6.51 -2.29
CA ASN A 443 17.08 7.46 -3.07
C ASN A 443 18.03 8.39 -3.84
N MET A 444 18.04 8.24 -5.16
CA MET A 444 18.88 9.00 -6.08
C MET A 444 18.14 10.18 -6.74
N GLN A 445 16.91 10.50 -6.30
CA GLN A 445 16.13 11.61 -6.89
C GLN A 445 16.80 12.97 -6.73
N ALA A 446 17.47 13.20 -5.61
CA ALA A 446 18.16 14.45 -5.34
C ALA A 446 19.67 14.26 -5.47
N VAL A 447 20.34 15.18 -6.15
CA VAL A 447 21.80 15.21 -6.24
C VAL A 447 22.35 15.62 -4.87
N HIS A 448 23.26 14.79 -4.34
CA HIS A 448 24.03 15.07 -3.14
C HIS A 448 25.38 15.68 -3.54
N SER A 449 26.50 15.01 -3.28
CA SER A 449 27.87 15.45 -3.58
C SER A 449 28.42 14.81 -4.86
N ILE A 450 27.76 13.77 -5.37
CA ILE A 450 28.03 13.11 -6.66
C ILE A 450 26.81 13.25 -7.57
N GLU A 451 27.02 13.73 -8.80
CA GLU A 451 26.00 13.77 -9.84
C GLU A 451 26.21 12.58 -10.79
N TYR A 452 25.33 11.59 -10.69
CA TYR A 452 25.38 10.35 -11.47
C TYR A 452 24.68 10.54 -12.83
N GLY A 453 25.39 10.28 -13.93
CA GLY A 453 24.89 10.51 -15.29
C GLY A 453 24.13 9.34 -15.92
N ASN A 454 24.15 8.16 -15.31
CA ASN A 454 23.64 6.91 -15.88
C ASN A 454 22.63 6.22 -14.94
N LEU A 455 21.81 7.01 -14.23
CA LEU A 455 20.75 6.50 -13.37
C LEU A 455 19.60 5.93 -14.22
N ALA A 456 19.33 4.63 -14.07
CA ALA A 456 18.20 3.96 -14.69
C ALA A 456 16.88 4.23 -13.94
N ASN A 457 16.96 4.44 -12.62
CA ASN A 457 15.83 4.73 -11.73
C ASN A 457 16.27 5.68 -10.61
N TYR A 458 15.30 6.18 -9.82
CA TYR A 458 15.58 7.02 -8.64
C TYR A 458 15.65 6.25 -7.31
N PHE A 459 15.55 4.92 -7.33
CA PHE A 459 15.66 4.07 -6.15
C PHE A 459 16.46 2.81 -6.47
N TYR A 460 17.49 2.52 -5.67
CA TYR A 460 18.37 1.36 -5.83
C TYR A 460 18.43 0.54 -4.54
N VAL A 461 17.93 -0.70 -4.59
CA VAL A 461 17.87 -1.59 -3.42
C VAL A 461 19.27 -2.02 -2.98
N PHE A 462 19.59 -1.95 -1.69
CA PHE A 462 20.84 -2.48 -1.12
C PHE A 462 20.63 -3.49 0.01
N ALA A 463 19.44 -3.59 0.61
CA ALA A 463 19.12 -4.61 1.61
C ALA A 463 17.62 -4.85 1.72
N ALA A 464 17.26 -6.04 2.21
CA ALA A 464 15.90 -6.37 2.63
C ALA A 464 15.93 -6.99 4.03
N ARG A 465 14.91 -6.71 4.85
CA ARG A 465 14.78 -7.23 6.22
C ARG A 465 13.39 -7.83 6.43
N ARG A 466 13.32 -9.00 7.07
CA ARG A 466 12.08 -9.68 7.45
C ARG A 466 12.18 -10.09 8.92
N ALA A 467 11.15 -9.79 9.71
CA ALA A 467 11.08 -10.13 11.14
C ALA A 467 12.33 -9.73 11.97
N GLY A 468 13.04 -8.67 11.57
CA GLY A 468 14.26 -8.18 12.23
C GLY A 468 15.58 -8.74 11.69
N ASP A 469 15.56 -9.81 10.89
CA ASP A 469 16.74 -10.42 10.26
C ASP A 469 16.89 -9.97 8.81
N TRP A 470 18.14 -9.80 8.36
CA TRP A 470 18.46 -9.33 7.01
C TRP A 470 18.52 -10.51 6.05
N LEU A 471 17.82 -10.39 4.91
CA LEU A 471 17.79 -11.43 3.89
C LEU A 471 19.19 -11.66 3.29
N SER A 472 19.38 -12.83 2.67
CA SER A 472 20.59 -13.08 1.87
C SER A 472 20.65 -12.12 0.69
N TRP A 473 21.83 -11.97 0.08
CA TRP A 473 21.95 -11.16 -1.13
C TRP A 473 21.16 -11.77 -2.29
N ASP A 474 21.13 -13.10 -2.43
CA ASP A 474 20.35 -13.81 -3.44
C ASP A 474 18.84 -13.57 -3.27
N ASP A 475 18.32 -13.64 -2.03
CA ASP A 475 16.91 -13.31 -1.74
C ASP A 475 16.61 -11.84 -2.01
N THR A 476 17.57 -10.95 -1.74
CA THR A 476 17.44 -9.50 -2.00
C THR A 476 17.39 -9.21 -3.51
N LEU A 477 18.25 -9.87 -4.30
CA LEU A 477 18.24 -9.81 -5.77
C LEU A 477 16.94 -10.38 -6.35
N ALA A 478 16.48 -11.54 -5.85
CA ALA A 478 15.25 -12.18 -6.29
C ALA A 478 14.02 -11.32 -6.01
N LEU A 479 13.94 -10.72 -4.81
CA LEU A 479 12.87 -9.79 -4.43
C LEU A 479 12.90 -8.52 -5.29
N ALA A 480 14.06 -7.85 -5.40
CA ALA A 480 14.19 -6.64 -6.21
C ALA A 480 13.79 -6.89 -7.68
N LYS A 481 14.24 -8.01 -8.26
CA LYS A 481 13.85 -8.44 -9.61
C LYS A 481 12.34 -8.70 -9.73
N GLY A 482 11.72 -9.36 -8.74
CA GLY A 482 10.28 -9.61 -8.70
C GLY A 482 9.45 -8.32 -8.65
N LEU A 483 9.99 -7.28 -8.01
CA LEU A 483 9.39 -5.95 -7.91
C LEU A 483 9.75 -5.01 -9.10
N GLY A 484 10.56 -5.46 -10.06
CA GLY A 484 11.04 -4.63 -11.18
C GLY A 484 12.03 -3.52 -10.77
N LEU A 485 12.69 -3.66 -9.62
CA LEU A 485 13.58 -2.67 -9.04
C LEU A 485 15.06 -3.02 -9.27
N PRO A 486 15.93 -2.05 -9.58
CA PRO A 486 17.37 -2.30 -9.62
C PRO A 486 17.94 -2.38 -8.21
N THR A 487 18.97 -3.20 -8.04
CA THR A 487 19.85 -3.14 -6.88
C THR A 487 21.01 -2.19 -7.11
N VAL A 488 21.66 -1.72 -6.04
CA VAL A 488 22.98 -1.10 -6.15
C VAL A 488 23.94 -2.01 -6.93
N PRO A 489 24.89 -1.45 -7.72
CA PRO A 489 25.79 -2.26 -8.55
C PRO A 489 26.60 -3.26 -7.72
N GLU A 490 26.49 -4.55 -8.00
CA GLU A 490 27.38 -5.59 -7.46
C GLU A 490 28.75 -5.46 -8.13
N VAL A 491 29.80 -5.24 -7.36
CA VAL A 491 31.16 -5.07 -7.87
C VAL A 491 31.90 -6.40 -7.90
N PHE A 492 31.72 -7.19 -6.84
CA PHE A 492 32.37 -8.48 -6.65
C PHE A 492 31.54 -9.37 -5.74
N ARG A 493 31.60 -10.68 -5.99
CA ARG A 493 31.12 -11.72 -5.08
C ARG A 493 32.14 -12.86 -5.02
N GLY A 494 32.42 -13.34 -3.81
CA GLY A 494 33.32 -14.46 -3.58
C GLY A 494 33.93 -14.46 -2.18
N VAL A 495 34.93 -15.31 -1.98
CA VAL A 495 35.72 -15.35 -0.73
C VAL A 495 36.98 -14.51 -0.94
N LEU A 496 37.33 -13.68 0.06
CA LEU A 496 38.58 -12.93 0.12
C LEU A 496 39.42 -13.45 1.29
N SER A 497 40.72 -13.61 1.06
CA SER A 497 41.63 -14.37 1.91
C SER A 497 42.24 -13.53 3.04
N SER A 498 42.21 -12.20 2.94
CA SER A 498 42.80 -11.30 3.94
C SER A 498 42.25 -9.87 3.90
N GLU A 499 42.40 -9.15 5.01
CA GLU A 499 42.10 -7.71 5.12
C GLU A 499 42.86 -6.89 4.07
N LYS A 500 44.13 -7.23 3.82
CA LYS A 500 44.98 -6.56 2.82
C LYS A 500 44.46 -6.78 1.39
N GLU A 501 44.00 -7.98 1.06
CA GLU A 501 43.41 -8.27 -0.25
C GLU A 501 42.13 -7.45 -0.47
N LEU A 502 41.25 -7.40 0.53
CA LEU A 502 40.07 -6.54 0.49
C LEU A 502 40.45 -5.06 0.31
N GLN A 503 41.41 -4.55 1.09
CA GLN A 503 41.88 -3.17 0.97
C GLN A 503 42.38 -2.86 -0.45
N CYS A 504 43.28 -3.68 -1.00
CA CYS A 504 43.82 -3.46 -2.34
C CYS A 504 42.75 -3.51 -3.44
N CYS A 505 41.73 -4.37 -3.31
CA CYS A 505 40.60 -4.41 -4.24
C CYS A 505 39.79 -3.10 -4.17
N LEU A 506 39.39 -2.67 -2.97
CA LEU A 506 38.57 -1.47 -2.79
C LEU A 506 39.32 -0.20 -3.21
N GLU A 507 40.63 -0.10 -2.92
CA GLU A 507 41.47 1.01 -3.37
C GLU A 507 41.63 1.07 -4.89
N ALA A 508 41.83 -0.08 -5.55
CA ALA A 508 41.92 -0.15 -7.01
C ALA A 508 40.60 0.28 -7.66
N TRP A 509 39.48 -0.35 -7.28
CA TRP A 509 38.17 -0.09 -7.86
C TRP A 509 37.64 1.33 -7.57
N GLN A 510 38.15 1.99 -6.53
CA GLN A 510 37.85 3.40 -6.22
C GLN A 510 38.41 4.39 -7.25
N THR A 511 39.45 4.00 -8.01
CA THR A 511 40.06 4.84 -9.07
C THR A 511 39.33 4.73 -10.41
N GLU A 512 38.50 3.70 -10.58
CA GLU A 512 37.72 3.47 -11.79
C GLU A 512 36.41 4.29 -11.79
N PRO A 513 35.76 4.47 -12.96
CA PRO A 513 34.42 5.03 -13.03
C PRO A 513 33.39 4.23 -12.22
N SER A 514 32.37 4.92 -11.73
CA SER A 514 31.17 4.31 -11.16
C SER A 514 30.31 3.67 -12.26
N ALA A 515 29.73 2.52 -11.97
CA ALA A 515 28.75 1.85 -12.82
C ALA A 515 27.51 2.70 -13.12
N LEU A 516 27.24 3.76 -12.34
CA LEU A 516 26.15 4.72 -12.56
C LEU A 516 26.62 6.12 -13.04
N GLY A 517 27.90 6.28 -13.40
CA GLY A 517 28.39 7.52 -13.98
C GLY A 517 29.78 7.41 -14.58
N ALA A 518 29.85 7.36 -15.91
CA ALA A 518 31.11 7.18 -16.65
C ALA A 518 32.20 8.24 -16.39
N ASN A 519 31.80 9.43 -15.90
CA ASN A 519 32.70 10.57 -15.63
C ASN A 519 32.92 10.85 -14.13
N THR A 520 32.51 9.95 -13.23
CA THR A 520 32.71 10.10 -11.78
C THR A 520 33.20 8.80 -11.16
N THR A 521 33.98 8.88 -10.08
CA THR A 521 34.33 7.72 -9.26
C THR A 521 33.22 7.43 -8.24
N PRO A 522 33.08 6.18 -7.76
CA PRO A 522 32.15 5.83 -6.68
C PRO A 522 32.35 6.70 -5.43
N GLU A 523 31.32 6.79 -4.57
CA GLU A 523 31.52 7.30 -3.20
C GLU A 523 32.46 6.36 -2.42
N GLY A 524 32.32 5.07 -2.68
CA GLY A 524 33.04 3.98 -2.06
C GLY A 524 32.27 2.67 -2.26
N PHE A 525 32.36 1.77 -1.28
CA PHE A 525 31.82 0.42 -1.38
C PHE A 525 31.22 -0.05 -0.06
N VAL A 526 30.25 -0.97 -0.15
CA VAL A 526 29.72 -1.72 1.00
C VAL A 526 30.08 -3.19 0.83
N VAL A 527 30.65 -3.78 1.87
CA VAL A 527 31.02 -5.20 1.95
C VAL A 527 30.06 -5.85 2.94
N ARG A 528 29.37 -6.92 2.55
CA ARG A 528 28.51 -7.72 3.44
C ARG A 528 28.73 -9.22 3.24
N HIS A 529 28.39 -10.04 4.25
CA HIS A 529 28.19 -11.48 4.03
C HIS A 529 27.11 -11.71 2.95
N ALA A 530 27.34 -12.65 2.03
CA ALA A 530 26.39 -13.02 0.99
C ALA A 530 25.13 -13.71 1.56
N SER A 531 25.29 -14.46 2.65
CA SER A 531 24.23 -15.13 3.39
C SER A 531 23.28 -14.15 4.11
N ALA A 532 22.17 -14.68 4.63
CA ALA A 532 21.29 -13.95 5.54
C ALA A 532 22.04 -13.60 6.85
N ILE A 533 21.79 -12.40 7.38
CA ILE A 533 22.50 -11.85 8.54
C ILE A 533 21.47 -11.67 9.68
N PRO A 534 21.62 -12.37 10.82
CA PRO A 534 20.78 -12.13 11.99
C PRO A 534 20.87 -10.68 12.45
N GLY A 535 19.76 -10.05 12.85
CA GLY A 535 19.71 -8.62 13.18
C GLY A 535 20.74 -8.19 14.22
N ARG A 536 20.97 -9.03 15.24
CA ARG A 536 21.99 -8.85 16.29
C ARG A 536 23.44 -8.90 15.79
N SER A 537 23.68 -9.51 14.63
CA SER A 537 25.01 -9.73 14.04
C SER A 537 25.37 -8.69 12.97
N PHE A 538 24.46 -7.77 12.64
CA PHE A 538 24.61 -6.80 11.54
C PHE A 538 25.99 -6.14 11.49
N ALA A 539 26.42 -5.48 12.56
CA ALA A 539 27.67 -4.70 12.59
C ALA A 539 28.96 -5.55 12.43
N ALA A 540 28.89 -6.87 12.64
CA ALA A 540 30.01 -7.79 12.44
C ALA A 540 30.00 -8.46 11.04
N SER A 541 28.91 -8.27 10.28
CA SER A 541 28.63 -8.90 8.98
C SER A 541 28.51 -7.89 7.84
N ILE A 542 28.76 -6.60 8.09
CA ILE A 542 28.74 -5.51 7.10
C ILE A 542 29.79 -4.43 7.45
N GLY A 543 30.41 -3.84 6.43
CA GLY A 543 31.32 -2.70 6.56
C GLY A 543 31.31 -1.80 5.33
N LYS A 544 31.68 -0.53 5.49
CA LYS A 544 31.80 0.45 4.39
C LYS A 544 33.23 0.94 4.20
N PHE A 545 33.63 1.13 2.95
CA PHE A 545 34.77 1.93 2.53
C PHE A 545 34.22 3.20 1.88
N VAL A 546 34.75 4.37 2.24
CA VAL A 546 34.33 5.67 1.70
C VAL A 546 35.57 6.45 1.31
N ARG A 547 35.57 7.05 0.11
CA ARG A 547 36.71 7.80 -0.41
C ARG A 547 37.13 8.97 0.47
N ALA A 548 38.42 9.34 0.38
CA ALA A 548 38.94 10.52 1.05
C ALA A 548 38.19 11.79 0.60
N ASN A 549 38.00 12.74 1.53
CA ASN A 549 37.37 14.04 1.29
C ASN A 549 35.96 13.97 0.67
N HIS A 550 35.21 12.89 0.88
CA HIS A 550 33.79 12.88 0.53
C HIS A 550 33.01 13.84 1.44
N ILE A 551 32.50 14.91 0.82
CA ILE A 551 31.72 15.96 1.49
C ILE A 551 30.30 15.44 1.72
N GLN A 552 29.74 15.66 2.90
CA GLN A 552 28.31 15.47 3.16
C GLN A 552 27.55 16.78 2.94
N THR A 553 26.30 16.68 2.49
CA THR A 553 25.43 17.82 2.18
C THR A 553 25.23 18.75 3.38
N ASP A 554 25.31 20.06 3.17
CA ASP A 554 25.16 21.07 4.23
C ASP A 554 23.72 21.23 4.74
N GLU A 555 23.55 21.99 5.83
CA GLU A 555 22.25 22.23 6.49
C GLU A 555 21.21 22.92 5.58
N SER A 556 21.64 23.62 4.53
CA SER A 556 20.77 24.30 3.57
C SER A 556 20.20 23.39 2.48
N TRP A 557 20.80 22.21 2.27
CA TRP A 557 20.50 21.29 1.16
C TRP A 557 19.00 21.00 0.96
N ARG A 558 18.22 20.90 2.05
CA ARG A 558 16.76 20.71 1.97
C ARG A 558 16.03 21.79 1.15
N ARG A 559 16.61 22.98 1.00
CA ARG A 559 16.06 24.09 0.20
C ARG A 559 16.74 24.28 -1.16
N THR A 560 17.89 23.65 -1.39
CA THR A 560 18.78 23.91 -2.54
C THR A 560 19.07 22.67 -3.40
N TRP A 561 18.53 21.49 -3.02
CA TRP A 561 18.70 20.25 -3.78
C TRP A 561 18.25 20.37 -5.25
N ARG A 562 18.99 19.71 -6.13
CA ARG A 562 18.67 19.59 -7.56
C ARG A 562 18.16 18.18 -7.85
N LYS A 563 17.16 18.04 -8.72
CA LYS A 563 16.70 16.71 -9.17
C LYS A 563 17.77 16.10 -10.09
N ALA A 564 18.17 14.86 -9.84
CA ALA A 564 19.08 14.13 -10.71
C ALA A 564 18.42 13.79 -12.05
N CYS A 565 19.22 13.55 -13.09
CA CYS A 565 18.74 13.11 -14.39
C CYS A 565 18.77 11.59 -14.49
N LEU A 566 17.75 11.00 -15.11
CA LEU A 566 17.85 9.62 -15.59
C LEU A 566 18.65 9.58 -16.90
N GLY A 567 19.35 8.48 -17.14
CA GLY A 567 20.22 8.29 -18.29
C GLY A 567 20.26 6.82 -18.75
N GLU A 568 20.97 6.57 -19.84
CA GLU A 568 21.15 5.20 -20.35
C GLU A 568 21.98 4.37 -19.37
N GLN A 569 21.46 3.19 -19.00
CA GLN A 569 22.13 2.28 -18.07
C GLN A 569 23.39 1.69 -18.70
N LEU A 570 24.53 1.85 -18.04
CA LEU A 570 25.79 1.26 -18.51
C LEU A 570 25.75 -0.29 -18.39
N PRO A 571 26.40 -1.02 -19.32
CA PRO A 571 26.52 -2.46 -19.21
C PRO A 571 27.29 -2.83 -17.93
N HIS A 572 26.63 -3.60 -17.06
CA HIS A 572 27.24 -4.07 -15.83
C HIS A 572 28.30 -5.14 -16.13
N GLN A 573 29.51 -4.96 -15.59
CA GLN A 573 30.59 -5.93 -15.64
C GLN A 573 31.17 -6.11 -14.22
N PRO A 574 31.22 -7.34 -13.68
CA PRO A 574 31.91 -7.62 -12.43
C PRO A 574 33.38 -7.21 -12.53
N LYS A 575 33.92 -6.56 -11.49
CA LYS A 575 35.32 -6.14 -11.49
C LYS A 575 36.21 -7.34 -11.14
N ALA A 576 37.26 -7.52 -11.92
CA ALA A 576 38.26 -8.54 -11.63
C ALA A 576 39.01 -8.18 -10.33
N LEU A 577 39.46 -9.21 -9.60
CA LEU A 577 40.47 -9.01 -8.57
C LEU A 577 41.73 -8.40 -9.23
N PRO A 578 42.31 -7.32 -8.67
CA PRO A 578 43.58 -6.80 -9.16
C PRO A 578 44.62 -7.93 -9.18
N SER A 579 45.40 -8.03 -10.25
CA SER A 579 46.52 -8.98 -10.27
C SER A 579 47.45 -8.66 -9.10
N ALA A 580 47.74 -9.65 -8.26
CA ALA A 580 48.66 -9.48 -7.16
C ALA A 580 50.01 -8.95 -7.68
N ALA A 581 50.29 -7.68 -7.42
CA ALA A 581 51.61 -7.11 -7.64
C ALA A 581 52.60 -7.81 -6.70
N ALA A 582 53.63 -8.40 -7.30
CA ALA A 582 54.70 -9.11 -6.59
C ALA A 582 55.58 -8.18 -5.75
#